data_AF-C1H083-F1
#
_entry.id   AF-C1H083-F1
#
_cell.length_a   1.000
_cell.length_b   1.000
_cell.length_c   1.000
_cell.angle_alpha   90.00
_cell.angle_beta   90.00
_cell.angle_gamma   90.00
#
_symmetry.space_group_name_H-M   'P 1'
#
loop_
_entity.id
_entity.type
_entity.pdbx_description
1 polymer ?
#
loop_
_entity_poly.entity_id
_entity_poly.type
_entity_poly.pdbx_seq_one_letter_code
_entity_poly.pdbx_strand_id
1 'polypeptide(L)'
;MRLSRANAVTVGVVFVGCLGLVSGEVDYTQWYPPGAEDIRGPCPALNSLANHGILPRNGRRMTYPVLLKGILEGLNVGFDLTLVAGTGGMIGAKNPLQLYFDLDDLGNHDLFAEHDASLSRADIFFGDNISFNETIWQSVLDYFEDDETVSFKAAAKARLNRIKTERKRNPDFTFNAKDMVISYTETAQYLSVFGHPIDGNPPVDWIRIFFEQERLPYIEGWRRPAIQTNAATLVPLIARIMVAGGEILPEALMLTENTFKKILTGKPIEGLIGRLPLINKR
;
A
#
# COMPACT_ATOMS: atom_id res chain seq x y z
N MET A 1 -48.72 53.07 38.51
CA MET A 1 -48.85 51.72 37.92
C MET A 1 -47.45 51.21 37.62
N ARG A 2 -46.97 50.20 38.37
CA ARG A 2 -45.58 49.71 38.36
C ARG A 2 -45.40 48.65 37.27
N LEU A 3 -44.54 48.93 36.29
CA LEU A 3 -43.99 47.95 35.35
C LEU A 3 -42.80 47.24 36.02
N SER A 4 -42.96 45.95 36.33
CA SER A 4 -41.89 45.09 36.86
C SER A 4 -41.22 44.33 35.72
N ARG A 5 -39.91 44.51 35.59
CA ARG A 5 -39.03 43.92 34.58
C ARG A 5 -38.90 42.40 34.78
N ALA A 6 -39.01 41.64 33.70
CA ALA A 6 -38.67 40.23 33.64
C ALA A 6 -37.14 40.05 33.51
N ASN A 7 -36.55 39.29 34.42
CA ASN A 7 -35.15 38.87 34.36
C ASN A 7 -35.03 37.67 33.42
N ALA A 8 -34.38 37.86 32.27
CA ALA A 8 -33.92 36.76 31.43
C ALA A 8 -32.60 36.23 31.98
N VAL A 9 -32.59 34.98 32.44
CA VAL A 9 -31.38 34.25 32.83
C VAL A 9 -30.79 33.63 31.57
N THR A 10 -29.65 34.15 31.12
CA THR A 10 -28.87 33.57 30.02
C THR A 10 -28.02 32.43 30.57
N VAL A 11 -28.33 31.19 30.18
CA VAL A 11 -27.51 30.01 30.47
C VAL A 11 -26.33 30.01 29.50
N GLY A 12 -25.14 30.35 29.98
CA GLY A 12 -23.89 30.20 29.25
C GLY A 12 -23.39 28.76 29.34
N VAL A 13 -23.51 27.99 28.26
CA VAL A 13 -22.82 26.70 28.12
C VAL A 13 -21.40 26.99 27.63
N VAL A 14 -20.41 26.86 28.51
CA VAL A 14 -19.00 26.93 28.16
C VAL A 14 -18.58 25.56 27.61
N PHE A 15 -18.51 25.44 26.29
CA PHE A 15 -17.81 24.34 25.64
C PHE A 15 -16.30 24.61 25.69
N VAL A 16 -15.60 23.98 26.64
CA VAL A 16 -14.13 23.90 26.62
C VAL A 16 -13.75 22.86 25.56
N GLY A 17 -13.59 23.33 24.33
CA GLY A 17 -13.00 22.55 23.25
C GLY A 17 -11.49 22.49 23.41
N CYS A 18 -10.99 21.46 24.10
CA CYS A 18 -9.58 21.05 23.99
C CYS A 18 -9.36 20.37 22.62
N LEU A 19 -9.22 21.14 21.55
CA LEU A 19 -8.68 20.69 20.27
C LEU A 19 -7.29 21.29 20.08
N GLY A 20 -6.37 20.91 20.96
CA GLY A 20 -4.94 21.07 20.71
C GLY A 20 -4.41 19.85 19.97
N LEU A 21 -4.70 19.72 18.68
CA LEU A 21 -3.89 18.84 17.82
C LEU A 21 -2.59 19.60 17.53
N VAL A 22 -1.61 19.43 18.42
CA VAL A 22 -0.21 19.70 18.05
C VAL A 22 0.11 18.69 16.95
N SER A 23 0.02 19.11 15.69
CA SER A 23 0.60 18.36 14.58
C SER A 23 2.12 18.53 14.69
N GLY A 24 2.73 17.74 15.56
CA GLY A 24 4.17 17.54 15.52
C GLY A 24 4.56 17.04 14.14
N GLU A 25 5.63 17.60 13.58
CA GLU A 25 6.24 17.07 12.37
C GLU A 25 6.54 15.58 12.56
N VAL A 26 6.38 14.78 11.50
CA VAL A 26 6.67 13.35 11.54
C VAL A 26 8.12 13.13 11.97
N ASP A 27 8.31 12.48 13.10
CA ASP A 27 9.63 12.07 13.58
C ASP A 27 9.98 10.68 13.07
N TYR A 28 10.66 10.63 11.92
CA TYR A 28 11.15 9.40 11.30
C TYR A 28 12.23 8.66 12.10
N THR A 29 12.71 9.22 13.22
CA THR A 29 13.67 8.52 14.10
C THR A 29 12.98 7.57 15.09
N GLN A 30 11.66 7.68 15.26
CA GLN A 30 10.89 6.90 16.24
C GLN A 30 10.39 5.56 15.69
N TRP A 31 11.30 4.77 15.13
CA TRP A 31 11.01 3.40 14.71
C TRP A 31 11.18 2.41 15.86
N TYR A 32 10.18 1.56 16.06
CA TYR A 32 10.25 0.41 16.98
C TYR A 32 9.61 -0.81 16.28
N PRO A 33 10.15 -2.02 16.48
CA PRO A 33 9.49 -3.23 15.99
C PRO A 33 8.12 -3.40 16.65
N PRO A 34 7.14 -4.05 15.99
CA PRO A 34 5.84 -4.34 16.60
C PRO A 34 6.01 -5.17 17.87
N GLY A 35 5.27 -4.82 18.92
CA GLY A 35 5.15 -5.64 20.13
C GLY A 35 4.24 -6.86 19.91
N ALA A 36 4.20 -7.76 20.89
CA ALA A 36 3.43 -9.01 20.80
C ALA A 36 1.91 -8.81 20.61
N GLU A 37 1.36 -7.68 21.05
CA GLU A 37 -0.06 -7.35 20.96
C GLU A 37 -0.40 -6.44 19.76
N ASP A 38 0.62 -5.98 19.04
CA ASP A 38 0.47 -5.11 17.89
C ASP A 38 0.13 -5.95 16.65
N ILE A 39 -0.80 -5.46 15.84
CA ILE A 39 -1.21 -6.11 14.59
C ILE A 39 -0.49 -5.48 13.40
N ARG A 40 -0.11 -6.31 12.43
CA ARG A 40 0.43 -5.89 11.14
C ARG A 40 -0.30 -6.61 10.01
N GLY A 41 -0.28 -5.99 8.84
CA GLY A 41 -0.93 -6.49 7.62
C GLY A 41 0.06 -7.00 6.57
N PRO A 42 -0.43 -7.35 5.37
CA PRO A 42 0.43 -7.70 4.24
C PRO A 42 1.16 -6.48 3.62
N CYS A 43 0.74 -5.26 3.94
CA CYS A 43 1.26 -4.02 3.34
C CYS A 43 2.47 -3.47 4.12
N PRO A 44 3.71 -3.55 3.57
CA PRO A 44 4.90 -3.06 4.26
C PRO A 44 4.87 -1.54 4.52
N ALA A 45 4.16 -0.76 3.68
CA ALA A 45 4.06 0.68 3.85
C ALA A 45 3.26 1.05 5.11
N LEU A 46 2.07 0.46 5.29
CA LEU A 46 1.23 0.73 6.45
C LEU A 46 1.87 0.18 7.73
N ASN A 47 2.52 -0.98 7.65
CA ASN A 47 3.28 -1.54 8.75
C ASN A 47 4.44 -0.62 9.14
N SER A 48 5.19 -0.10 8.18
CA SER A 48 6.27 0.88 8.42
C SER A 48 5.74 2.14 9.10
N LEU A 49 4.62 2.70 8.61
CA LEU A 49 4.02 3.87 9.23
C LEU A 49 3.55 3.61 10.67
N ALA A 50 3.02 2.42 10.96
CA ALA A 50 2.68 2.02 12.32
C ALA A 50 3.93 1.83 13.20
N ASN A 51 5.00 1.21 12.67
CA ASN A 51 6.29 1.04 13.37
C ASN A 51 6.97 2.38 13.68
N HIS A 52 6.74 3.41 12.87
CA HIS A 52 7.19 4.80 13.11
C HIS A 52 6.23 5.61 14.00
N GLY A 53 5.05 5.07 14.33
CA GLY A 53 4.03 5.79 15.10
C GLY A 53 3.32 6.92 14.35
N ILE A 54 3.47 6.95 13.03
CA ILE A 54 2.76 7.87 12.12
C ILE A 54 1.30 7.43 11.98
N LEU A 55 1.08 6.10 11.94
CA LEU A 55 -0.20 5.47 12.17
C LEU A 55 -0.25 4.92 13.62
N PRO A 56 -1.44 4.58 14.17
CA PRO A 56 -1.55 3.90 15.45
C PRO A 56 -0.60 2.70 15.55
N ARG A 57 0.35 2.74 16.50
CA ARG A 57 1.43 1.73 16.64
C ARG A 57 0.91 0.30 16.81
N ASN A 58 -0.25 0.16 17.44
CA ASN A 58 -0.91 -1.12 17.63
C ASN A 58 -1.49 -1.73 16.36
N GLY A 59 -1.51 -0.99 15.24
CA GLY A 59 -2.07 -1.46 13.97
C GLY A 59 -3.58 -1.60 13.98
N ARG A 60 -4.29 -0.99 14.94
CA ARG A 60 -5.73 -1.12 15.11
C ARG A 60 -6.49 0.16 14.80
N ARG A 61 -7.79 0.02 14.47
CA ARG A 61 -8.76 1.11 14.28
C ARG A 61 -8.32 2.15 13.24
N MET A 62 -7.85 1.67 12.08
CA MET A 62 -7.50 2.50 10.93
C MET A 62 -8.76 3.09 10.30
N THR A 63 -9.04 4.36 10.61
CA THR A 63 -10.10 5.15 9.97
C THR A 63 -9.57 5.88 8.73
N TYR A 64 -10.44 6.31 7.82
CA TYR A 64 -10.02 7.15 6.69
C TYR A 64 -9.25 8.42 7.10
N PRO A 65 -9.69 9.22 8.09
CA PRO A 65 -8.92 10.38 8.54
C PRO A 65 -7.52 10.03 9.04
N VAL A 66 -7.38 8.91 9.77
CA VAL A 66 -6.08 8.42 10.25
C VAL A 66 -5.17 8.06 9.08
N LEU A 67 -5.69 7.29 8.12
CA LEU A 67 -4.93 6.88 6.94
C LEU A 67 -4.54 8.08 6.06
N LEU A 68 -5.49 8.95 5.73
CA LEU A 68 -5.27 10.13 4.89
C LEU A 68 -4.21 11.05 5.47
N LYS A 69 -4.26 11.28 6.79
CA LYS A 69 -3.25 12.09 7.47
C LYS A 69 -1.89 11.37 7.48
N GLY A 70 -1.84 10.14 7.99
CA GLY A 70 -0.58 9.42 8.21
C GLY A 70 0.17 9.09 6.92
N ILE A 71 -0.54 8.69 5.87
CA ILE A 71 0.06 8.35 4.57
C ILE A 71 0.55 9.62 3.84
N LEU A 72 -0.20 10.72 3.92
CA LEU A 72 0.22 11.99 3.33
C LEU A 72 1.43 12.59 4.07
N GLU A 73 1.37 12.67 5.40
CA GLU A 73 2.44 13.25 6.21
C GLU A 73 3.69 12.36 6.25
N GLY A 74 3.55 11.04 6.23
CA GLY A 74 4.64 10.09 6.32
C GLY A 74 5.31 9.75 4.98
N LEU A 75 4.54 9.62 3.89
CA LEU A 75 5.08 9.17 2.59
C LEU A 75 4.85 10.16 1.45
N ASN A 76 4.04 11.21 1.66
CA ASN A 76 3.53 12.06 0.57
C ASN A 76 2.85 11.24 -0.54
N VAL A 77 2.01 10.29 -0.16
CA VAL A 77 1.19 9.51 -1.09
C VAL A 77 -0.22 10.11 -1.18
N GLY A 78 -0.77 10.13 -2.38
CA GLY A 78 -2.03 10.78 -2.71
C GLY A 78 -3.26 10.16 -2.08
N PHE A 79 -4.32 10.97 -2.02
CA PHE A 79 -5.64 10.58 -1.56
C PHE A 79 -6.20 9.39 -2.33
N ASP A 80 -5.96 9.36 -3.64
CA ASP A 80 -6.43 8.32 -4.57
C ASP A 80 -5.92 6.92 -4.20
N LEU A 81 -4.63 6.78 -3.91
CA LEU A 81 -4.02 5.52 -3.48
C LEU A 81 -4.39 5.17 -2.04
N THR A 82 -4.49 6.19 -1.17
CA THR A 82 -4.93 6.00 0.21
C THR A 82 -6.37 5.49 0.28
N LEU A 83 -7.24 5.99 -0.60
CA LEU A 83 -8.64 5.57 -0.68
C LEU A 83 -8.75 4.09 -1.04
N VAL A 84 -7.92 3.59 -1.96
CA VAL A 84 -7.86 2.16 -2.33
C VAL A 84 -7.47 1.30 -1.13
N ALA A 85 -6.39 1.66 -0.42
CA ALA A 85 -5.95 0.93 0.76
C ALA A 85 -7.00 0.94 1.87
N GLY A 86 -7.58 2.11 2.16
CA GLY A 86 -8.65 2.26 3.14
C GLY A 86 -9.90 1.48 2.76
N THR A 87 -10.31 1.49 1.49
CA THR A 87 -11.47 0.74 1.01
C THR A 87 -11.23 -0.76 1.16
N GLY A 88 -10.05 -1.24 0.75
CA GLY A 88 -9.68 -2.65 0.91
C GLY A 88 -9.77 -3.12 2.35
N GLY A 89 -9.18 -2.36 3.29
CA GLY A 89 -9.23 -2.69 4.71
C GLY A 89 -10.66 -2.68 5.27
N MET A 90 -11.47 -1.69 4.91
CA MET A 90 -12.87 -1.60 5.37
C MET A 90 -13.72 -2.76 4.86
N ILE A 91 -13.56 -3.18 3.60
CA ILE A 91 -14.28 -4.33 3.05
C ILE A 91 -13.76 -5.63 3.71
N GLY A 92 -12.47 -5.72 3.98
CA GLY A 92 -11.82 -6.86 4.64
C GLY A 92 -12.25 -7.06 6.10
N ALA A 93 -12.58 -5.98 6.80
CA ALA A 93 -12.97 -6.00 8.19
C ALA A 93 -14.25 -6.83 8.43
N LYS A 94 -14.29 -7.54 9.56
CA LYS A 94 -15.47 -8.35 9.96
C LYS A 94 -16.78 -7.57 10.01
N ASN A 95 -16.72 -6.26 10.24
CA ASN A 95 -17.87 -5.39 10.24
C ASN A 95 -17.51 -4.03 9.60
N PRO A 96 -17.66 -3.91 8.27
CA PRO A 96 -17.31 -2.70 7.52
C PRO A 96 -18.05 -1.43 7.99
N LEU A 97 -19.22 -1.58 8.63
CA LEU A 97 -20.03 -0.46 9.11
C LEU A 97 -19.42 0.25 10.33
N GLN A 98 -18.37 -0.32 10.93
CA GLN A 98 -17.63 0.34 12.01
C GLN A 98 -16.76 1.51 11.51
N LEU A 99 -16.53 1.61 10.19
CA LEU A 99 -15.72 2.64 9.55
C LEU A 99 -14.28 2.71 10.08
N TYR A 100 -13.76 1.56 10.52
CA TYR A 100 -12.34 1.29 10.71
C TYR A 100 -12.04 -0.18 10.44
N PHE A 101 -10.77 -0.49 10.24
CA PHE A 101 -10.22 -1.85 10.17
C PHE A 101 -8.92 -1.95 10.97
N ASP A 102 -8.51 -3.16 11.32
CA ASP A 102 -7.18 -3.46 11.87
C ASP A 102 -6.26 -3.91 10.72
N LEU A 103 -4.94 -3.66 10.79
CA LEU A 103 -4.07 -3.83 9.62
C LEU A 103 -4.06 -5.26 9.02
N ASP A 104 -4.34 -6.30 9.82
CA ASP A 104 -4.50 -7.68 9.37
C ASP A 104 -5.77 -7.93 8.54
N ASP A 105 -6.80 -7.10 8.67
CA ASP A 105 -8.01 -7.18 7.84
C ASP A 105 -7.68 -6.97 6.33
N LEU A 106 -6.56 -6.31 6.01
CA LEU A 106 -6.05 -6.20 4.65
C LEU A 106 -5.57 -7.53 4.05
N GLY A 107 -5.34 -8.55 4.88
CA GLY A 107 -4.94 -9.89 4.46
C GLY A 107 -6.09 -10.75 3.92
N ASN A 108 -7.31 -10.21 3.84
CA ASN A 108 -8.47 -10.95 3.34
C ASN A 108 -8.32 -11.20 1.82
N HIS A 109 -7.98 -12.45 1.48
CA HIS A 109 -7.61 -12.89 0.15
C HIS A 109 -8.70 -12.62 -0.90
N ASP A 110 -8.29 -12.11 -2.07
CA ASP A 110 -9.11 -11.85 -3.26
C ASP A 110 -10.26 -10.82 -3.13
N LEU A 111 -10.57 -10.36 -1.92
CA LEU A 111 -11.71 -9.48 -1.66
C LEU A 111 -11.55 -8.09 -2.30
N PHE A 112 -10.34 -7.54 -2.27
CA PHE A 112 -10.04 -6.25 -2.91
C PHE A 112 -8.57 -6.14 -3.31
N ALA A 113 -7.67 -5.98 -2.31
CA ALA A 113 -6.27 -5.64 -2.53
C ALA A 113 -5.30 -6.82 -2.44
N GLU A 114 -5.50 -7.73 -1.48
CA GLU A 114 -4.64 -8.90 -1.31
C GLU A 114 -4.78 -9.87 -2.50
N HIS A 115 -3.65 -10.39 -2.97
CA HIS A 115 -3.57 -11.23 -4.16
C HIS A 115 -2.36 -12.18 -4.10
N ASP A 116 -2.44 -13.28 -4.84
CA ASP A 116 -1.32 -14.22 -5.00
C ASP A 116 -0.10 -13.60 -5.70
N ALA A 117 1.06 -14.27 -5.63
CA ALA A 117 2.32 -13.82 -6.22
C ALA A 117 2.84 -12.48 -5.65
N SER A 118 2.61 -12.25 -4.37
CA SER A 118 3.20 -11.17 -3.59
C SER A 118 4.75 -11.21 -3.62
N LEU A 119 5.39 -10.03 -3.53
CA LEU A 119 6.86 -9.92 -3.60
C LEU A 119 7.58 -10.46 -2.35
N SER A 120 6.90 -10.45 -1.19
CA SER A 120 7.53 -10.80 0.10
C SER A 120 6.61 -11.61 1.02
N ARG A 121 5.41 -12.00 0.58
CA ARG A 121 4.42 -12.80 1.33
C ARG A 121 4.12 -14.09 0.56
N ALA A 122 3.74 -15.14 1.27
CA ALA A 122 3.26 -16.37 0.64
C ALA A 122 1.81 -16.21 0.19
N ASP A 123 1.40 -17.00 -0.80
CA ASP A 123 -0.01 -17.12 -1.16
C ASP A 123 -0.79 -17.76 0.01
N ILE A 124 -2.06 -17.37 0.19
CA ILE A 124 -2.88 -17.86 1.31
C ILE A 124 -3.04 -19.39 1.32
N PHE A 125 -2.93 -20.03 0.15
CA PHE A 125 -2.92 -21.49 0.02
C PHE A 125 -1.87 -22.16 0.93
N PHE A 126 -0.74 -21.49 1.19
CA PHE A 126 0.32 -21.98 2.06
C PHE A 126 0.17 -21.56 3.54
N GLY A 127 -0.90 -20.84 3.88
CA GLY A 127 -1.35 -20.60 5.26
C GLY A 127 -1.18 -19.17 5.78
N ASP A 128 -0.11 -18.47 5.42
CA ASP A 128 0.17 -17.11 5.92
C ASP A 128 0.52 -16.15 4.78
N ASN A 129 -0.45 -15.31 4.40
CA ASN A 129 -0.30 -14.24 3.42
C ASN A 129 -0.06 -12.86 4.04
N ILE A 130 0.16 -12.77 5.35
CA ILE A 130 0.33 -11.52 6.08
C ILE A 130 1.82 -11.28 6.38
N SER A 131 2.48 -12.28 6.96
CA SER A 131 3.85 -12.13 7.47
C SER A 131 4.88 -12.01 6.35
N PHE A 132 5.90 -11.20 6.59
CA PHE A 132 7.08 -11.15 5.72
C PHE A 132 7.75 -12.53 5.66
N ASN A 133 8.07 -12.99 4.46
CA ASN A 133 8.70 -14.27 4.17
C ASN A 133 10.05 -14.05 3.50
N GLU A 134 11.11 -14.27 4.28
CA GLU A 134 12.51 -14.10 3.86
C GLU A 134 12.84 -14.88 2.59
N THR A 135 12.46 -16.17 2.50
CA THR A 135 12.76 -17.00 1.33
C THR A 135 12.12 -16.45 0.05
N ILE A 136 10.87 -15.96 0.14
CA ILE A 136 10.19 -15.35 -0.99
C ILE A 136 10.85 -14.02 -1.36
N TRP A 137 11.18 -13.20 -0.37
CA TRP A 137 11.84 -11.92 -0.60
C TRP A 137 13.23 -12.06 -1.21
N GLN A 138 14.02 -13.06 -0.79
CA GLN A 138 15.31 -13.34 -1.40
C GLN A 138 15.17 -13.69 -2.90
N SER A 139 14.12 -14.43 -3.30
CA SER A 139 13.84 -14.69 -4.73
C SER A 139 13.52 -13.43 -5.55
N VAL A 140 13.22 -12.30 -4.90
CA VAL A 140 13.09 -10.97 -5.50
C VAL A 140 14.42 -10.23 -5.47
N LEU A 141 15.13 -10.23 -4.34
CA LEU A 141 16.45 -9.60 -4.18
C LEU A 141 17.51 -10.16 -5.13
N ASP A 142 17.44 -11.45 -5.50
CA ASP A 142 18.34 -12.08 -6.49
C ASP A 142 18.35 -11.32 -7.84
N TYR A 143 17.26 -10.62 -8.18
CA TYR A 143 17.20 -9.80 -9.39
C TYR A 143 17.88 -8.43 -9.23
N PHE A 144 18.22 -8.03 -8.01
CA PHE A 144 18.85 -6.76 -7.65
C PHE A 144 20.31 -6.92 -7.19
N GLU A 145 20.84 -8.15 -7.10
CA GLU A 145 22.13 -8.46 -6.46
C GLU A 145 23.30 -7.60 -6.98
N ASP A 146 23.33 -7.31 -8.28
CA ASP A 146 24.39 -6.53 -8.93
C ASP A 146 24.02 -5.04 -9.16
N ASP A 147 22.82 -4.61 -8.77
CA ASP A 147 22.31 -3.27 -9.02
C ASP A 147 22.53 -2.36 -7.78
N GLU A 148 23.08 -1.15 -7.96
CA GLU A 148 23.11 -0.15 -6.86
C GLU A 148 21.70 0.43 -6.59
N THR A 149 20.88 0.52 -7.64
CA THR A 149 19.50 1.03 -7.61
C THR A 149 18.57 0.07 -8.32
N VAL A 150 17.35 -0.12 -7.80
CA VAL A 150 16.38 -1.03 -8.41
C VAL A 150 15.95 -0.52 -9.80
N SER A 151 16.45 -1.17 -10.85
CA SER A 151 16.10 -0.85 -12.22
C SER A 151 14.70 -1.36 -12.60
N PHE A 152 14.03 -0.70 -13.55
CA PHE A 152 12.73 -1.19 -14.08
C PHE A 152 12.78 -2.61 -14.61
N LYS A 153 13.89 -2.97 -15.25
CA LYS A 153 14.10 -4.31 -15.81
C LYS A 153 14.20 -5.35 -14.71
N ALA A 154 14.96 -5.06 -13.66
CA ALA A 154 15.07 -5.97 -12.52
C ALA A 154 13.73 -6.11 -11.79
N ALA A 155 13.05 -5.00 -11.49
CA ALA A 155 11.74 -5.01 -10.84
C ALA A 155 10.69 -5.80 -11.64
N ALA A 156 10.66 -5.62 -12.96
CA ALA A 156 9.74 -6.33 -13.84
C ALA A 156 10.03 -7.84 -13.87
N LYS A 157 11.30 -8.24 -13.96
CA LYS A 157 11.70 -9.64 -13.92
C LYS A 157 11.35 -10.31 -12.58
N ALA A 158 11.60 -9.63 -11.46
CA ALA A 158 11.25 -10.15 -10.14
C ALA A 158 9.73 -10.35 -9.99
N ARG A 159 8.91 -9.36 -10.36
CA ARG A 159 7.45 -9.49 -10.33
C ARG A 159 6.95 -10.64 -11.20
N LEU A 160 7.48 -10.74 -12.43
CA LEU A 160 7.13 -11.83 -13.33
C LEU A 160 7.56 -13.20 -12.79
N ASN A 161 8.74 -13.29 -12.15
CA ASN A 161 9.20 -14.51 -11.51
C ASN A 161 8.24 -14.98 -10.42
N ARG A 162 7.75 -14.07 -9.57
CA ARG A 162 6.74 -14.37 -8.54
C ARG A 162 5.47 -14.95 -9.16
N ILE A 163 4.94 -14.31 -10.20
CA ILE A 163 3.74 -14.78 -10.91
C ILE A 163 3.95 -16.18 -11.51
N LYS A 164 5.10 -16.41 -12.18
CA LYS A 164 5.41 -17.71 -12.79
C LYS A 164 5.64 -18.81 -11.75
N THR A 165 6.25 -18.46 -10.62
CA THR A 165 6.59 -19.39 -9.54
C THR A 165 5.32 -19.84 -8.82
N GLU A 166 4.49 -18.90 -8.37
CA GLU A 166 3.29 -19.25 -7.61
C GLU A 166 2.25 -19.95 -8.49
N ARG A 167 2.08 -19.54 -9.76
CA ARG A 167 1.23 -20.27 -10.71
C ARG A 167 1.59 -21.76 -10.86
N LYS A 168 2.85 -22.13 -10.64
CA LYS A 168 3.31 -23.53 -10.70
C LYS A 168 3.15 -24.26 -9.38
N ARG A 169 3.21 -23.54 -8.25
CA ARG A 169 3.28 -24.12 -6.89
C ARG A 169 1.94 -24.15 -6.18
N ASN A 170 1.13 -23.09 -6.33
CA ASN A 170 -0.18 -22.93 -5.72
C ASN A 170 -1.26 -23.54 -6.64
N PRO A 171 -1.88 -24.68 -6.28
CA PRO A 171 -2.96 -25.30 -7.05
C PRO A 171 -4.21 -24.41 -7.16
N ASP A 172 -4.43 -23.52 -6.19
CA ASP A 172 -5.57 -22.62 -6.09
C ASP A 172 -5.24 -21.22 -6.62
N PHE A 173 -4.12 -21.07 -7.35
CA PHE A 173 -3.60 -19.77 -7.80
C PHE A 173 -4.64 -18.91 -8.55
N THR A 174 -4.93 -17.73 -8.00
CA THR A 174 -5.77 -16.70 -8.62
C THR A 174 -4.92 -15.49 -8.98
N PHE A 175 -4.95 -15.12 -10.27
CA PHE A 175 -4.27 -13.91 -10.74
C PHE A 175 -4.95 -13.41 -12.00
N ASN A 176 -5.94 -12.56 -11.81
CA ASN A 176 -6.71 -11.89 -12.85
C ASN A 176 -6.08 -10.51 -13.16
N ALA A 177 -6.67 -9.71 -14.05
CA ALA A 177 -6.05 -8.41 -14.37
C ALA A 177 -6.25 -7.31 -13.31
N LYS A 178 -7.20 -7.44 -12.38
CA LYS A 178 -7.20 -6.61 -11.16
C LYS A 178 -5.89 -6.85 -10.41
N ASP A 179 -5.55 -8.13 -10.17
CA ASP A 179 -4.34 -8.53 -9.43
C ASP A 179 -3.07 -8.14 -10.18
N MET A 180 -3.07 -8.27 -11.52
CA MET A 180 -1.99 -7.74 -12.35
C MET A 180 -1.81 -6.23 -12.16
N VAL A 181 -2.89 -5.44 -12.21
CA VAL A 181 -2.78 -3.99 -12.05
C VAL A 181 -2.33 -3.62 -10.63
N ILE A 182 -2.87 -4.26 -9.60
CA ILE A 182 -2.49 -4.01 -8.21
C ILE A 182 -1.01 -4.35 -8.01
N SER A 183 -0.58 -5.55 -8.39
CA SER A 183 0.81 -6.01 -8.21
C SER A 183 1.85 -5.13 -8.92
N TYR A 184 1.55 -4.63 -10.12
CA TYR A 184 2.42 -3.66 -10.81
C TYR A 184 2.34 -2.26 -10.20
N THR A 185 1.17 -1.86 -9.67
CA THR A 185 1.01 -0.61 -8.91
C THR A 185 1.86 -0.64 -7.65
N GLU A 186 1.86 -1.71 -6.87
CA GLU A 186 2.71 -1.89 -5.68
C GLU A 186 4.20 -1.83 -6.02
N THR A 187 4.57 -2.42 -7.16
CA THR A 187 5.95 -2.36 -7.66
C THR A 187 6.33 -0.92 -7.99
N ALA A 188 5.45 -0.19 -8.68
CA ALA A 188 5.65 1.22 -8.97
C ALA A 188 5.64 2.10 -7.71
N GLN A 189 4.87 1.75 -6.68
CA GLN A 189 4.79 2.49 -5.42
C GLN A 189 6.13 2.51 -4.68
N TYR A 190 6.79 1.36 -4.48
CA TYR A 190 8.09 1.38 -3.79
C TYR A 190 9.16 2.08 -4.64
N LEU A 191 9.12 1.92 -5.97
CA LEU A 191 10.04 2.64 -6.87
C LEU A 191 9.85 4.16 -6.76
N SER A 192 8.59 4.62 -6.71
CA SER A 192 8.22 6.04 -6.63
C SER A 192 8.55 6.64 -5.26
N VAL A 193 8.17 5.97 -4.16
CA VAL A 193 8.28 6.50 -2.79
C VAL A 193 9.74 6.54 -2.31
N PHE A 194 10.54 5.52 -2.66
CA PHE A 194 11.95 5.45 -2.23
C PHE A 194 12.92 5.92 -3.31
N GLY A 195 12.46 6.19 -4.53
CA GLY A 195 13.28 6.72 -5.62
C GLY A 195 12.84 8.12 -6.02
N HIS A 196 12.93 8.43 -7.31
CA HIS A 196 12.30 9.62 -7.87
C HIS A 196 10.81 9.32 -8.18
N PRO A 197 9.85 10.16 -7.76
CA PRO A 197 8.43 9.83 -7.92
C PRO A 197 7.95 9.55 -9.35
N ILE A 198 8.67 10.03 -10.37
CA ILE A 198 8.38 9.82 -11.80
C ILE A 198 9.35 8.82 -12.45
N ASP A 199 10.60 8.73 -11.98
CA ASP A 199 11.66 7.97 -12.64
C ASP A 199 12.09 6.71 -11.89
N GLY A 200 11.61 6.50 -10.68
CA GLY A 200 11.91 5.33 -9.87
C GLY A 200 13.37 5.29 -9.43
N ASN A 201 14.00 4.11 -9.57
CA ASN A 201 15.40 3.82 -9.25
C ASN A 201 15.81 4.12 -7.79
N PRO A 202 15.07 3.61 -6.78
CA PRO A 202 15.51 3.67 -5.39
C PRO A 202 16.81 2.87 -5.19
N PRO A 203 17.71 3.27 -4.27
CA PRO A 203 18.80 2.42 -3.81
C PRO A 203 18.29 1.06 -3.34
N VAL A 204 18.98 -0.03 -3.72
CA VAL A 204 18.55 -1.39 -3.35
C VAL A 204 18.50 -1.56 -1.82
N ASP A 205 19.47 -1.00 -1.10
CA ASP A 205 19.51 -1.03 0.36
C ASP A 205 18.27 -0.41 1.02
N TRP A 206 17.72 0.66 0.44
CA TRP A 206 16.51 1.30 0.97
C TRP A 206 15.30 0.38 0.83
N ILE A 207 15.20 -0.31 -0.30
CA ILE A 207 14.12 -1.28 -0.55
C ILE A 207 14.28 -2.50 0.35
N ARG A 208 15.52 -2.97 0.55
CA ARG A 208 15.81 -4.06 1.47
C ARG A 208 15.35 -3.74 2.89
N ILE A 209 15.76 -2.59 3.43
CA ILE A 209 15.37 -2.11 4.76
C ILE A 209 13.84 -2.00 4.87
N PHE A 210 13.20 -1.43 3.86
CA PHE A 210 11.76 -1.24 3.86
C PHE A 210 10.98 -2.55 3.94
N PHE A 211 11.36 -3.57 3.17
CA PHE A 211 10.65 -4.86 3.17
C PHE A 211 11.02 -5.74 4.37
N GLU A 212 12.31 -5.83 4.73
CA GLU A 212 12.79 -6.74 5.79
C GLU A 212 12.48 -6.22 7.19
N GLN A 213 12.56 -4.91 7.40
CA GLN A 213 12.43 -4.30 8.73
C GLN A 213 11.11 -3.54 8.89
N GLU A 214 10.36 -3.34 7.80
CA GLU A 214 9.20 -2.46 7.79
C GLU A 214 9.54 -1.12 8.44
N ARG A 215 10.60 -0.51 7.91
CA ARG A 215 11.21 0.73 8.38
C ARG A 215 11.45 1.66 7.20
N LEU A 216 11.05 2.91 7.34
CA LEU A 216 11.47 3.97 6.42
C LEU A 216 12.98 4.23 6.57
N PRO A 217 13.79 4.19 5.50
CA PRO A 217 15.26 4.24 5.57
C PRO A 217 15.79 5.68 5.78
N TYR A 218 15.21 6.40 6.73
CA TYR A 218 15.51 7.80 7.02
C TYR A 218 16.96 8.01 7.52
N ILE A 219 17.46 7.07 8.32
CA ILE A 219 18.83 7.07 8.85
C ILE A 219 19.83 6.91 7.69
N GLU A 220 19.47 6.11 6.69
CA GLU A 220 20.25 5.83 5.48
C GLU A 220 20.14 6.94 4.42
N GLY A 221 19.42 8.03 4.73
CA GLY A 221 19.36 9.23 3.90
C GLY A 221 18.06 9.42 3.12
N TRP A 222 17.11 8.47 3.17
CA TRP A 222 15.80 8.68 2.56
C TRP A 222 15.08 9.87 3.20
N ARG A 223 14.39 10.65 2.37
CA ARG A 223 13.53 11.75 2.81
C ARG A 223 12.19 11.63 2.10
N ARG A 224 11.11 11.98 2.80
CA ARG A 224 9.77 12.03 2.23
C ARG A 224 9.80 12.81 0.90
N PRO A 225 9.34 12.21 -0.21
CA PRO A 225 9.39 12.87 -1.51
C PRO A 225 8.66 14.22 -1.53
N ALA A 226 9.21 15.22 -2.22
CA ALA A 226 8.55 16.52 -2.37
C ALA A 226 7.39 16.46 -3.39
N ILE A 227 7.52 15.63 -4.42
CA ILE A 227 6.46 15.34 -5.39
C ILE A 227 5.62 14.19 -4.86
N GLN A 228 4.30 14.35 -4.88
CA GLN A 228 3.38 13.35 -4.37
C GLN A 228 3.32 12.12 -5.28
N THR A 229 3.42 10.93 -4.69
CA THR A 229 3.12 9.66 -5.38
C THR A 229 1.60 9.49 -5.46
N ASN A 230 1.05 9.46 -6.67
CA ASN A 230 -0.39 9.34 -6.95
C ASN A 230 -0.60 8.65 -8.29
N ALA A 231 -1.86 8.49 -8.72
CA ALA A 231 -2.21 7.84 -9.98
C ALA A 231 -1.47 8.43 -11.19
N ALA A 232 -1.34 9.76 -11.27
CA ALA A 232 -0.70 10.42 -12.39
C ALA A 232 0.81 10.15 -12.46
N THR A 233 1.48 10.04 -11.31
CA THR A 233 2.91 9.70 -11.26
C THR A 233 3.18 8.21 -11.40
N LEU A 234 2.23 7.35 -10.97
CA LEU A 234 2.39 5.90 -11.05
C LEU A 234 2.07 5.30 -12.43
N VAL A 235 1.09 5.81 -13.18
CA VAL A 235 0.72 5.24 -14.49
C VAL A 235 1.92 5.13 -15.45
N PRO A 236 2.76 6.17 -15.63
CA PRO A 236 3.97 6.05 -16.45
C PRO A 236 4.98 5.03 -15.91
N LEU A 237 5.14 4.91 -14.59
CA LEU A 237 6.02 3.91 -13.97
C LEU A 237 5.51 2.49 -14.22
N ILE A 238 4.21 2.24 -14.02
CA ILE A 238 3.58 0.95 -14.31
C ILE A 238 3.83 0.56 -15.76
N ALA A 239 3.61 1.48 -16.71
CA ALA A 239 3.88 1.26 -18.13
C ALA A 239 5.35 0.89 -18.39
N ARG A 240 6.30 1.61 -17.79
CA ARG A 240 7.74 1.32 -17.91
C ARG A 240 8.11 -0.07 -17.39
N ILE A 241 7.57 -0.47 -16.23
CA ILE A 241 7.82 -1.80 -15.65
C ILE A 241 7.23 -2.88 -16.58
N MET A 242 5.99 -2.72 -17.04
CA MET A 242 5.34 -3.69 -17.93
C MET A 242 6.09 -3.87 -19.26
N VAL A 243 6.54 -2.77 -19.86
CA VAL A 243 7.36 -2.79 -21.09
C VAL A 243 8.72 -3.42 -20.83
N ALA A 244 9.39 -3.08 -19.72
CA ALA A 244 10.71 -3.62 -19.38
C ALA A 244 10.68 -5.14 -19.11
N GLY A 245 9.53 -5.68 -18.68
CA GLY A 245 9.34 -7.11 -18.50
C GLY A 245 9.28 -7.91 -19.81
N GLY A 246 8.99 -7.26 -20.94
CA GLY A 246 9.03 -7.87 -22.28
C GLY A 246 8.00 -8.99 -22.56
N GLU A 247 7.20 -9.39 -21.56
CA GLU A 247 6.22 -10.47 -21.68
C GLU A 247 4.77 -9.99 -21.67
N ILE A 248 4.54 -8.69 -21.45
CA ILE A 248 3.21 -8.09 -21.40
C ILE A 248 2.87 -7.47 -22.76
N LEU A 249 1.79 -7.95 -23.38
CA LEU A 249 1.31 -7.48 -24.68
C LEU A 249 0.78 -6.04 -24.61
N PRO A 250 0.88 -5.22 -25.68
CA PRO A 250 0.34 -3.86 -25.71
C PRO A 250 -1.13 -3.73 -25.27
N GLU A 251 -1.96 -4.74 -25.54
CA GLU A 251 -3.35 -4.81 -25.11
C GLU A 251 -3.50 -4.84 -23.59
N ALA A 252 -2.55 -5.45 -22.87
CA ALA A 252 -2.53 -5.45 -21.42
C ALA A 252 -2.22 -4.04 -20.86
N LEU A 253 -1.50 -3.18 -21.60
CA LEU A 253 -1.25 -1.81 -21.17
C LEU A 253 -2.53 -0.97 -21.18
N MET A 254 -3.35 -1.06 -22.24
CA MET A 254 -4.66 -0.40 -22.28
C MET A 254 -5.64 -0.97 -21.25
N LEU A 255 -5.59 -2.29 -21.03
CA LEU A 255 -6.38 -2.93 -19.98
C LEU A 255 -5.97 -2.43 -18.60
N THR A 256 -4.68 -2.16 -18.41
CA THR A 256 -4.11 -1.65 -17.16
C THR A 256 -4.63 -0.25 -16.86
N GLU A 257 -4.58 0.69 -17.82
CA GLU A 257 -5.10 2.05 -17.59
C GLU A 257 -6.59 2.05 -17.22
N ASN A 258 -7.40 1.27 -17.96
CA ASN A 258 -8.82 1.16 -17.70
C ASN A 258 -9.13 0.49 -16.36
N THR A 259 -8.44 -0.61 -16.06
CA THR A 259 -8.61 -1.34 -14.79
C THR A 259 -8.14 -0.50 -13.61
N PHE A 260 -7.00 0.18 -13.74
CA PHE A 260 -6.48 1.10 -12.73
C PHE A 260 -7.48 2.23 -12.43
N LYS A 261 -8.04 2.86 -13.48
CA LYS A 261 -9.09 3.87 -13.31
C LYS A 261 -10.34 3.31 -12.63
N LYS A 262 -10.74 2.06 -12.93
CA LYS A 262 -11.86 1.41 -12.25
C LYS A 262 -11.57 1.16 -10.77
N ILE A 263 -10.38 0.67 -10.43
CA ILE A 263 -9.91 0.47 -9.05
C ILE A 263 -9.98 1.80 -8.28
N LEU A 264 -9.39 2.87 -8.83
CA LEU A 264 -9.37 4.19 -8.19
C LEU A 264 -10.76 4.80 -8.00
N THR A 265 -11.73 4.45 -8.85
CA THR A 265 -13.09 4.99 -8.80
C THR A 265 -14.09 4.06 -8.12
N GLY A 266 -13.63 2.92 -7.57
CA GLY A 266 -14.50 1.92 -6.96
C GLY A 266 -15.52 1.30 -7.93
N LYS A 267 -15.30 1.41 -9.24
CA LYS A 267 -16.21 0.86 -10.25
C LYS A 267 -16.02 -0.66 -10.35
N PRO A 268 -17.11 -1.43 -10.54
CA PRO A 268 -17.02 -2.86 -10.78
C PRO A 268 -16.04 -3.20 -11.91
N ILE A 269 -15.13 -4.12 -11.64
CA ILE A 269 -14.22 -4.68 -12.65
C ILE A 269 -14.93 -5.88 -13.29
N GLU A 270 -16.00 -5.59 -14.02
CA GLU A 270 -16.75 -6.60 -14.77
C GLU A 270 -15.91 -7.16 -15.92
N GLY A 271 -15.94 -8.49 -16.11
CA GLY A 271 -15.40 -9.15 -17.32
C GLY A 271 -13.92 -9.56 -17.27
N LEU A 272 -13.28 -9.54 -16.11
CA LEU A 272 -11.86 -9.91 -15.96
C LEU A 272 -11.61 -11.16 -15.11
N ILE A 273 -12.68 -11.88 -14.78
CA ILE A 273 -12.64 -13.19 -14.12
C ILE A 273 -12.39 -14.23 -15.22
N GLY A 274 -11.13 -14.41 -15.60
CA GLY A 274 -10.70 -15.38 -16.61
C GLY A 274 -9.19 -15.38 -16.73
N ARG A 275 -8.57 -16.58 -16.84
CA ARG A 275 -7.12 -16.76 -16.98
C ARG A 275 -6.57 -15.80 -18.03
N LEU A 276 -5.67 -14.89 -17.61
CA LEU A 276 -4.94 -13.99 -18.52
C LEU A 276 -4.25 -14.81 -19.62
N PRO A 277 -4.59 -14.63 -20.91
CA PRO A 277 -3.87 -15.26 -22.01
C PRO A 277 -2.51 -14.60 -22.31
N LEU A 278 -1.99 -13.76 -21.41
CA LEU A 278 -1.09 -12.65 -21.78
C LEU A 278 0.34 -12.76 -21.21
N ILE A 279 0.75 -13.93 -20.73
CA ILE A 279 2.16 -14.21 -20.44
C ILE A 279 2.62 -15.21 -21.49
N ASN A 280 3.60 -14.84 -22.30
CA ASN A 280 4.12 -15.68 -23.37
C ASN A 280 4.54 -17.04 -22.77
N LYS A 281 3.95 -18.14 -23.26
CA LYS A 281 4.38 -19.51 -22.88
C LYS A 281 5.74 -19.78 -23.54
N ARG A 282 6.81 -19.26 -22.95
CA ARG A 282 8.18 -19.75 -23.17
C ARG A 282 8.89 -19.86 -21.83
#